data_AF-A0A1G3TGS7-F1
#
_entry.id   AF-A0A1G3TGS7-F1
#
_cell.length_a   1.000
_cell.length_b   1.000
_cell.length_c   1.000
_cell.angle_alpha   90.00
_cell.angle_beta   90.00
_cell.angle_gamma   90.00
#
_symmetry.space_group_name_H-M   'P 1'
#
loop_
_entity.id
_entity.type
_entity.pdbx_description
1 polymer ?
#
loop_
_entity_poly.entity_id
_entity_poly.type
_entity_poly.pdbx_seq_one_letter_code
_entity_poly.pdbx_strand_id
1 'polypeptide(L)'
;MTMLTKIGNSQGVRIPKTLIKQAHLENVQIDFEIVENGLLIKPVNNPARDNWEDNIKEVLAKNKGSKDEGLLGDFLNDSDLEDYQW
;
A
#
# COMPACT_ATOMS: atom_id res chain seq x y z
N MET A 1 -5.91 26.46 21.79
CA MET A 1 -5.17 25.48 22.62
C MET A 1 -6.14 24.36 23.00
N THR A 2 -5.67 23.12 23.01
CA THR A 2 -6.47 21.92 23.33
C THR A 2 -5.78 21.18 24.47
N MET A 3 -6.52 20.38 25.24
CA MET A 3 -5.98 19.63 26.39
C MET A 3 -6.11 18.13 26.14
N LEU A 4 -5.23 17.37 26.76
CA LEU A 4 -5.37 15.91 26.81
C LEU A 4 -6.65 15.55 27.56
N THR A 5 -7.40 14.60 27.00
CA THR A 5 -8.64 14.10 27.56
C THR A 5 -8.49 12.61 27.82
N LYS A 6 -8.83 12.16 29.03
CA LYS A 6 -8.76 10.73 29.39
C LYS A 6 -9.82 9.93 28.61
N ILE A 7 -9.39 8.84 27.99
CA ILE A 7 -10.25 7.85 27.32
C ILE A 7 -9.84 6.47 27.85
N GLY A 8 -10.49 6.02 28.93
CA GLY A 8 -10.10 4.78 29.61
C GLY A 8 -8.68 4.86 30.18
N ASN A 9 -7.81 3.94 29.75
CA ASN A 9 -6.37 3.94 30.10
C ASN A 9 -5.52 4.82 29.16
N SER A 10 -6.12 5.43 28.14
CA SER A 10 -5.43 6.24 27.13
C SER A 10 -5.73 7.72 27.30
N GLN A 11 -4.99 8.56 26.56
CA GLN A 11 -5.22 9.99 26.44
C GLN A 11 -5.49 10.34 24.97
N GLY A 12 -6.45 11.23 24.73
CA GLY A 12 -6.79 11.73 23.41
C GLY A 12 -6.67 13.25 23.33
N VAL A 13 -6.60 13.76 22.11
CA VAL A 13 -6.65 15.19 21.79
C VAL A 13 -7.71 15.43 20.73
N ARG A 14 -8.50 16.51 20.85
CA ARG A 14 -9.48 16.87 19.83
C ARG A 14 -8.78 17.61 18.68
N ILE A 15 -8.86 17.05 17.49
CA ILE A 15 -8.32 17.63 16.25
C ILE A 15 -9.50 18.15 15.40
N PRO A 16 -9.52 19.44 15.03
CA PRO A 16 -10.51 19.99 14.11
C PRO A 16 -10.59 19.21 12.79
N LYS A 17 -11.80 18.99 12.27
CA LYS A 17 -12.03 18.28 10.99
C LYS A 17 -11.23 18.87 9.83
N THR A 18 -11.07 20.19 9.79
CA THR A 18 -10.28 20.90 8.77
C THR A 18 -8.81 20.45 8.77
N LEU A 19 -8.20 20.26 9.95
CA LEU A 19 -6.82 19.78 10.06
C LEU A 19 -6.70 18.30 9.70
N ILE A 20 -7.67 17.47 10.08
CA ILE A 20 -7.71 16.04 9.69
C ILE A 20 -7.70 15.93 8.16
N LYS A 21 -8.53 16.73 7.47
CA LYS A 21 -8.62 16.76 6.02
C LYS A 21 -7.34 17.30 5.36
N GLN A 22 -6.78 18.39 5.88
CA GLN A 22 -5.53 18.97 5.37
C GLN A 22 -4.32 18.04 5.53
N ALA A 23 -4.31 17.24 6.60
CA ALA A 23 -3.25 16.27 6.87
C ALA A 23 -3.52 14.87 6.26
N HIS A 24 -4.60 14.71 5.49
CA HIS A 24 -4.99 13.44 4.86
C HIS A 24 -5.13 12.27 5.86
N LEU A 25 -5.66 12.55 7.05
CA LEU A 25 -5.85 11.57 8.13
C LEU A 25 -7.24 10.92 8.12
N GLU A 26 -8.07 11.21 7.11
CA GLU A 26 -9.43 10.69 6.99
C GLU A 26 -9.43 9.24 6.48
N ASN A 27 -10.07 8.32 7.21
CA ASN A 27 -10.26 6.90 6.82
C ASN A 27 -8.97 6.13 6.53
N VAL A 28 -7.84 6.55 7.12
CA VAL A 28 -6.55 5.88 6.98
C VAL A 28 -6.03 5.42 8.33
N GLN A 29 -5.13 4.44 8.32
CA GLN A 29 -4.36 4.09 9.50
C GLN A 29 -3.38 5.22 9.82
N ILE A 30 -3.14 5.49 11.10
CA ILE A 30 -2.34 6.61 11.58
C ILE A 30 -1.21 6.06 12.44
N ASP A 31 -0.04 6.65 12.32
CA ASP A 31 1.14 6.34 13.13
C ASP A 31 1.56 7.54 13.98
N PHE A 32 2.27 7.22 15.07
CA PHE A 32 2.73 8.18 16.07
C PHE A 32 4.25 8.10 16.23
N GLU A 33 4.93 9.22 16.07
CA GLU A 33 6.39 9.30 16.19
C GLU A 33 6.79 10.41 17.18
N ILE A 34 7.66 10.09 18.13
CA ILE A 34 8.21 11.08 19.06
C ILE A 34 9.32 11.85 18.35
N VAL A 35 9.19 13.18 18.31
CA VAL A 35 10.18 14.11 17.77
C VAL A 35 10.64 15.07 18.87
N GLU A 36 11.73 15.80 18.63
CA GLU A 36 12.38 16.66 19.64
C GLU A 36 11.41 17.53 20.46
N ASN A 37 10.37 18.07 19.81
CA ASN A 37 9.43 18.99 20.44
C ASN A 37 7.98 18.49 20.46
N GLY A 38 7.75 17.17 20.38
CA GLY A 38 6.40 16.63 20.57
C GLY A 38 6.12 15.31 19.87
N LEU A 39 4.88 15.17 19.42
CA LEU A 39 4.35 13.96 18.77
C LEU A 39 3.94 14.30 17.33
N LEU A 40 4.58 13.64 16.36
CA LEU A 40 4.16 13.66 14.97
C LEU A 40 3.07 12.62 14.76
N ILE A 41 1.98 13.05 14.13
CA ILE A 41 0.85 12.20 13.72
C ILE A 41 0.83 12.18 12.20
N LYS A 42 1.01 11.01 11.59
CA LYS A 42 1.10 10.88 10.13
C LYS A 42 0.25 9.71 9.63
N PRO A 43 -0.30 9.80 8.41
CA PRO A 43 -0.97 8.66 7.81
C PRO A 43 0.06 7.54 7.57
N VAL A 44 -0.34 6.30 7.83
CA VAL A 44 0.40 5.13 7.38
C VAL A 44 0.15 5.00 5.88
N ASN A 45 1.08 5.53 5.10
CA ASN A 45 1.18 5.18 3.70
C ASN A 45 1.76 3.78 3.64
N ASN A 46 0.90 2.77 3.63
CA ASN A 46 1.27 1.44 3.19
C ASN A 46 0.67 1.29 1.78
N PRO A 47 1.24 1.91 0.72
CA PRO A 47 0.82 1.57 -0.62
C PRO A 47 0.95 0.05 -0.74
N ALA A 48 -0.06 -0.59 -1.32
CA ALA A 48 -0.18 -2.05 -1.44
C ALA A 48 0.99 -2.75 -2.18
N ARG A 49 2.05 -2.01 -2.51
CA ARG A 49 3.18 -2.35 -3.37
C ARG A 49 4.52 -1.86 -2.83
N ASP A 50 4.64 -1.40 -1.58
CA ASP A 50 5.96 -1.00 -1.02
C ASP A 50 7.03 -2.08 -1.20
N ASN A 51 6.63 -3.34 -1.01
CA ASN A 51 7.53 -4.48 -1.13
C ASN A 51 7.63 -5.03 -2.56
N TRP A 52 6.96 -4.43 -3.56
CA TRP A 52 7.02 -4.93 -4.94
C TRP A 52 8.42 -4.85 -5.51
N GLU A 53 9.13 -3.75 -5.27
CA GLU A 53 10.48 -3.58 -5.81
C GLU A 53 11.41 -4.69 -5.30
N ASP A 54 11.40 -4.94 -3.99
CA ASP A 54 12.23 -5.98 -3.37
C ASP A 54 11.81 -7.39 -3.78
N ASN A 55 10.50 -7.67 -3.81
CA ASN A 55 9.97 -8.97 -4.26
C ASN A 55 10.32 -9.24 -5.73
N ILE A 56 10.22 -8.24 -6.61
CA ILE A 56 10.57 -8.36 -8.02
C ILE A 56 12.07 -8.62 -8.16
N LYS A 57 12.93 -7.87 -7.45
CA LYS A 57 14.38 -8.10 -7.44
C LYS A 57 14.74 -9.50 -6.95
N GLU A 58 14.08 -9.98 -5.90
CA GLU A 58 14.30 -11.32 -5.36
C GLU A 58 13.90 -12.41 -6.37
N VAL A 59 12.73 -12.27 -6.99
CA VAL A 59 12.26 -13.21 -8.03
C VAL A 59 13.21 -13.23 -9.22
N LEU A 60 13.64 -12.06 -9.71
CA LEU A 60 14.60 -11.97 -10.83
C LEU A 60 15.97 -12.54 -10.47
N ALA A 61 16.45 -12.32 -9.24
CA ALA A 61 17.72 -12.88 -8.77
C ALA A 61 17.67 -14.41 -8.65
N LYS A 62 16.58 -14.97 -8.14
CA LYS A 62 16.37 -16.42 -8.02
C LYS A 62 16.24 -17.12 -9.37
N ASN A 63 15.66 -16.46 -10.36
CA ASN A 63 15.39 -17.02 -11.69
C ASN A 63 16.38 -16.53 -12.76
N LYS A 64 17.54 -16.03 -12.34
CA LYS A 64 18.53 -15.45 -13.25
C LYS A 64 19.07 -16.53 -14.20
N GLY A 65 18.75 -16.41 -15.48
CA GLY A 65 19.14 -17.39 -16.52
C GLY A 65 18.09 -18.45 -16.81
N SER A 66 16.98 -18.49 -16.06
CA SER A 66 15.79 -19.25 -16.44
C SER A 66 15.10 -18.55 -17.60
N LYS A 67 14.74 -19.31 -18.65
CA LYS A 67 13.78 -18.81 -19.63
C LYS A 67 12.40 -18.89 -19.01
N ASP A 68 11.67 -17.78 -19.06
CA ASP A 68 10.23 -17.80 -18.85
C ASP A 68 9.63 -18.47 -20.09
N GLU A 69 9.50 -19.79 -20.04
CA GLU A 69 8.73 -20.57 -21.00
C GLU A 69 7.26 -20.29 -20.73
N GLY A 70 6.84 -19.06 -21.05
CA GLY A 70 5.45 -18.65 -20.92
C GLY A 70 4.57 -19.67 -21.63
N LEU A 71 3.71 -20.34 -20.87
CA LEU A 71 2.67 -21.25 -21.35
C LEU A 71 1.59 -20.54 -22.20
N LEU A 72 1.89 -19.35 -22.71
CA LEU A 72 1.00 -18.54 -23.53
C LEU A 72 0.99 -19.00 -24.98
N GLY A 73 1.95 -19.81 -25.43
CA GLY A 73 1.97 -20.32 -26.79
C GLY A 73 0.69 -21.07 -27.17
N ASP A 74 0.18 -21.90 -26.26
CA ASP A 74 -1.06 -22.66 -26.45
C ASP A 74 -2.32 -21.79 -26.25
N PHE A 75 -2.24 -20.74 -25.43
CA PHE A 75 -3.36 -19.80 -25.18
C PHE A 75 -3.56 -18.77 -26.29
N LEU A 76 -2.49 -18.43 -27.01
CA LEU A 76 -2.50 -17.51 -28.15
C LEU A 76 -2.68 -18.27 -29.47
N ASN A 77 -2.91 -19.58 -29.40
CA ASN A 77 -3.14 -20.41 -30.57
C ASN A 77 -4.61 -20.31 -31.00
N ASP A 78 -4.89 -19.36 -31.88
CA ASP A 78 -6.24 -19.13 -32.45
C ASP A 78 -6.66 -20.19 -33.49
N SER A 79 -5.92 -21.31 -33.61
CA SER A 79 -6.25 -22.39 -34.56
C SER A 79 -7.65 -22.99 -34.38
N ASP A 80 -8.22 -22.88 -33.17
CA ASP A 80 -9.58 -23.31 -32.84
C ASP A 80 -10.66 -22.29 -33.23
N LEU A 81 -10.27 -21.07 -33.60
CA LEU A 81 -11.16 -20.00 -34.08
C LEU A 81 -11.30 -19.99 -35.61
N GLU A 82 -10.52 -20.79 -36.35
CA GLU A 82 -10.55 -20.85 -37.82
C GLU A 82 -11.88 -21.39 -38.38
N ASP A 83 -12.62 -22.18 -37.59
CA ASP A 83 -13.91 -22.76 -37.96
C ASP A 83 -15.11 -21.84 -37.65
N TYR A 84 -14.89 -20.68 -37.02
CA TYR A 84 -15.95 -19.70 -36.76
C TYR A 84 -16.24 -18.85 -38.00
N GLN A 85 -17.44 -19.00 -38.56
CA GLN A 85 -18.01 -18.08 -39.56
C GLN A 85 -19.05 -17.20 -38.85
N TRP A 86 -18.97 -15.88 -39.04
CA TRP A 86 -19.89 -14.89 -38.47
C TRP A 86 -21.33 -15.08 -38.94
#